data_AF-A0A8I2CXV2-F1
#
_entry.id   AF-A0A8I2CXV2-F1
#
_cell.length_a   1.000
_cell.length_b   1.000
_cell.length_c   1.000
_cell.angle_alpha   90.00
_cell.angle_beta   90.00
_cell.angle_gamma   90.00
#
_symmetry.space_group_name_H-M   'P 1'
#
loop_
_entity.id
_entity.type
_entity.pdbx_description
1 polymer ?
#
loop_
_entity_poly.entity_id
_entity_poly.type
_entity_poly.pdbx_seq_one_letter_code
_entity_poly.pdbx_strand_id
1 'polypeptide(L)'
;MAGSSEKVQKAFDEGRLLDVVRAAKSRKNPEDKLLSGISLYKLGRFGEAFEVLEKVSDQAAALVRALYYLSLIHRKRGDDDRARACLERYLAFYPEDDEAKDLLDIVGAGRDELLMEPSVDLARIYAQQGHFEQALDIYAQVDHIGSLDDESRRDALDVQNHYLMKTLEGWLVRMKK
;
A
#
# COMPACT_ATOMS: atom_id res chain seq x y z
N MET A 1 -18.75 24.79 -15.99
CA MET A 1 -19.56 23.91 -16.86
C MET A 1 -19.44 22.51 -16.28
N ALA A 2 -20.51 21.96 -15.72
CA ALA A 2 -20.46 20.63 -15.11
C ALA A 2 -20.13 19.57 -16.17
N GLY A 3 -19.09 18.78 -15.93
CA GLY A 3 -18.60 17.77 -16.86
C GLY A 3 -19.67 16.71 -17.11
N SER A 4 -19.69 16.10 -18.30
CA SER A 4 -20.74 15.12 -18.64
C SER A 4 -20.81 13.96 -17.63
N SER A 5 -19.70 13.52 -17.02
CA SER A 5 -19.68 12.51 -15.95
C SER A 5 -20.40 12.95 -14.69
N GLU A 6 -20.31 14.22 -14.27
CA GLU A 6 -21.06 14.72 -13.10
C GLU A 6 -22.58 14.57 -13.28
N LYS A 7 -23.07 14.68 -14.52
CA LYS A 7 -24.50 14.47 -14.82
C LYS A 7 -24.93 13.02 -14.66
N VAL A 8 -24.05 12.06 -14.95
CA VAL A 8 -24.35 10.62 -14.80
C VAL A 8 -24.29 10.24 -13.33
N GLN A 9 -23.27 10.70 -12.62
CA GLN A 9 -23.16 10.51 -11.18
C GLN A 9 -24.40 11.07 -10.47
N LYS A 10 -24.78 12.32 -10.77
CA LYS A 10 -25.98 12.93 -10.20
C LYS A 10 -27.26 12.15 -10.48
N ALA A 11 -27.46 11.67 -11.72
CA ALA A 11 -28.63 10.87 -12.05
C ALA A 11 -28.64 9.51 -11.31
N PHE A 12 -27.47 8.93 -11.07
CA PHE A 12 -27.32 7.72 -10.28
C PHE A 12 -27.66 7.96 -8.81
N ASP A 13 -27.17 9.04 -8.21
CA ASP A 13 -27.44 9.43 -6.82
C ASP A 13 -28.93 9.72 -6.59
N GLU A 14 -29.61 10.31 -7.59
CA GLU A 14 -31.05 10.56 -7.58
C GLU A 14 -31.90 9.29 -7.86
N GLY A 15 -31.28 8.13 -8.08
CA GLY A 15 -31.97 6.88 -8.36
C GLY A 15 -32.59 6.79 -9.76
N ARG A 16 -32.25 7.70 -10.68
CA ARG A 16 -32.74 7.72 -12.07
C ARG A 16 -31.95 6.75 -12.94
N LEU A 17 -32.03 5.46 -12.60
CA LEU A 17 -31.21 4.38 -13.18
C LEU A 17 -31.35 4.25 -14.70
N LEU A 18 -32.54 4.50 -15.27
CA LEU A 18 -32.74 4.47 -16.72
C LEU A 18 -32.00 5.61 -17.45
N ASP A 19 -31.92 6.78 -16.82
CA ASP A 19 -31.20 7.93 -17.37
C ASP A 19 -29.69 7.66 -17.38
N VAL A 20 -29.17 7.03 -16.33
CA VAL A 20 -27.78 6.56 -16.24
C VAL A 20 -27.44 5.63 -17.40
N VAL A 21 -28.24 4.59 -17.62
CA VAL A 21 -28.00 3.61 -18.69
C VAL A 21 -28.06 4.26 -20.07
N ARG A 22 -29.01 5.17 -20.31
CA ARG A 22 -29.11 5.92 -21.59
C ARG A 22 -27.91 6.81 -21.81
N ALA A 23 -27.50 7.54 -20.78
CA ALA A 23 -26.39 8.49 -20.86
C ALA A 23 -25.03 7.78 -21.03
N ALA A 24 -24.87 6.56 -20.49
CA ALA A 24 -23.63 5.80 -20.58
C ALA A 24 -23.41 5.10 -21.93
N LYS A 25 -24.46 4.82 -22.72
CA LYS A 25 -24.34 4.13 -24.03
C LYS A 25 -23.39 4.81 -25.02
N SER A 26 -23.30 6.13 -24.99
CA SER A 26 -22.45 6.92 -25.91
C SER A 26 -21.07 7.24 -25.32
N ARG A 27 -20.74 6.74 -24.13
CA ARG A 27 -19.55 7.15 -23.39
C ARG A 27 -18.50 6.06 -23.26
N LYS A 28 -17.24 6.51 -23.26
CA LYS A 28 -16.07 5.63 -23.17
C LYS A 28 -15.43 5.56 -21.78
N ASN A 29 -15.79 6.46 -20.85
CA ASN A 29 -15.25 6.48 -19.49
C ASN A 29 -15.63 5.18 -18.75
N PRO A 30 -14.67 4.42 -18.18
CA PRO A 30 -14.94 3.24 -17.36
C PRO A 30 -15.89 3.50 -16.17
N GLU A 31 -15.80 4.67 -15.55
CA GLU A 31 -16.63 5.03 -14.39
C GLU A 31 -18.13 5.12 -14.76
N ASP A 32 -18.46 5.81 -15.85
CA ASP A 32 -19.84 5.88 -16.34
C ASP A 32 -20.38 4.50 -16.74
N LYS A 33 -19.52 3.61 -17.27
CA LYS A 33 -19.88 2.23 -17.59
C LYS A 33 -20.13 1.39 -16.33
N LEU A 34 -19.32 1.58 -15.28
CA LEU A 34 -19.53 0.94 -13.98
C LEU A 34 -20.90 1.33 -13.41
N LEU A 35 -21.23 2.62 -13.38
CA LEU A 35 -22.53 3.12 -12.91
C LEU A 35 -23.70 2.56 -13.74
N SER A 36 -23.51 2.44 -15.06
CA SER A 36 -24.49 1.80 -15.95
C SER A 36 -24.67 0.32 -15.64
N GLY A 37 -23.59 -0.43 -15.42
CA GLY A 37 -23.65 -1.84 -15.04
C GLY A 37 -24.40 -2.06 -13.72
N ILE A 38 -24.10 -1.24 -12.70
CA ILE A 38 -24.81 -1.26 -11.42
C ILE A 38 -26.29 -0.89 -11.58
N SER A 39 -26.59 0.09 -12.42
CA SER A 39 -27.98 0.50 -12.71
C SER A 39 -28.77 -0.61 -13.40
N LEU A 40 -28.17 -1.30 -14.37
CA LEU A 40 -28.77 -2.46 -15.04
C LEU A 40 -29.04 -3.61 -14.05
N TYR A 41 -28.10 -3.89 -13.15
CA TYR A 41 -28.28 -4.88 -12.09
C TYR A 41 -29.46 -4.52 -11.17
N LYS A 42 -29.52 -3.27 -10.68
CA LYS A 42 -30.62 -2.78 -9.83
C LYS A 42 -31.99 -2.81 -10.54
N LEU A 43 -32.01 -2.72 -11.86
CA LEU A 43 -33.21 -2.83 -12.70
C LEU A 43 -33.56 -4.30 -13.04
N GLY A 44 -32.81 -5.29 -12.57
CA GLY A 44 -33.02 -6.71 -12.84
C GLY A 44 -32.58 -7.18 -14.23
N ARG A 45 -31.86 -6.33 -14.98
CA ARG A 45 -31.37 -6.63 -16.35
C ARG A 45 -30.01 -7.32 -16.28
N PHE A 46 -29.98 -8.53 -15.72
CA PHE A 46 -28.74 -9.21 -15.33
C PHE A 46 -27.79 -9.52 -16.50
N GLY A 47 -28.31 -9.96 -17.67
CA GLY A 47 -27.46 -10.26 -18.83
C GLY A 47 -26.69 -9.04 -19.33
N GLU A 48 -27.40 -7.90 -19.47
CA GLU A 48 -26.76 -6.65 -19.88
C GLU A 48 -25.83 -6.09 -18.79
N ALA A 49 -26.19 -6.25 -17.51
CA ALA A 49 -25.33 -5.86 -16.42
C ALA A 49 -24.02 -6.65 -16.44
N PHE A 50 -24.09 -7.96 -16.66
CA PHE A 50 -22.92 -8.84 -16.75
C PHE A 50 -21.98 -8.39 -17.86
N GLU A 51 -22.46 -8.24 -19.10
CA GLU A 51 -21.60 -7.84 -20.23
C GLU A 51 -20.90 -6.49 -20.02
N VAL A 52 -21.59 -5.54 -19.37
CA VAL A 52 -21.02 -4.21 -19.10
C VAL A 52 -19.98 -4.30 -17.98
N LEU A 53 -20.29 -4.99 -16.88
CA LEU A 53 -19.42 -5.11 -15.72
C LEU A 53 -18.19 -5.98 -16.01
N GLU A 54 -18.32 -7.02 -16.82
CA GLU A 54 -17.20 -7.85 -17.28
C GLU A 54 -16.18 -7.01 -18.04
N LYS A 55 -16.62 -6.20 -19.02
CA LYS A 55 -15.73 -5.30 -19.76
C LYS A 55 -15.06 -4.24 -18.86
N VAL A 56 -15.77 -3.75 -17.85
CA VAL A 56 -15.18 -2.81 -16.87
C VAL A 56 -14.13 -3.52 -16.02
N SER A 57 -14.40 -4.76 -15.60
CA SER A 57 -13.47 -5.60 -14.86
C SER A 57 -12.19 -5.87 -15.67
N ASP A 58 -12.30 -6.23 -16.94
CA ASP A 58 -11.14 -6.46 -17.82
C ASP A 58 -10.27 -5.21 -17.98
N GLN A 59 -10.91 -4.04 -18.12
CA GLN A 59 -10.20 -2.76 -18.20
C GLN A 59 -9.48 -2.43 -16.89
N ALA A 60 -10.13 -2.66 -15.74
CA ALA A 60 -9.52 -2.47 -14.44
C ALA A 60 -8.32 -3.42 -14.24
N ALA A 61 -8.46 -4.69 -14.60
CA ALA A 61 -7.40 -5.69 -14.55
C ALA A 61 -6.19 -5.29 -15.42
N ALA A 62 -6.42 -4.83 -16.65
CA ALA A 62 -5.37 -4.31 -17.52
C ALA A 62 -4.67 -3.06 -16.94
N LEU A 63 -5.40 -2.18 -16.25
CA LEU A 63 -4.82 -1.02 -15.56
C LEU A 63 -4.02 -1.43 -14.32
N VAL A 64 -4.43 -2.46 -13.59
CA VAL A 64 -3.69 -2.99 -12.43
C VAL A 64 -2.31 -3.50 -12.85
N ARG A 65 -2.15 -4.07 -14.04
CA ARG A 65 -0.82 -4.42 -14.60
C ARG A 65 0.15 -3.24 -14.68
N ALA A 66 -0.33 -1.99 -14.76
CA ALA A 66 0.56 -0.83 -14.70
C ALA A 66 1.31 -0.74 -13.37
N LEU A 67 0.74 -1.25 -12.27
CA LEU A 67 1.40 -1.30 -10.96
C LEU A 67 2.63 -2.21 -10.98
N TYR A 68 2.56 -3.35 -11.67
CA TYR A 68 3.71 -4.24 -11.86
C TYR A 68 4.84 -3.54 -12.62
N TYR A 69 4.54 -2.81 -13.70
CA TYR A 69 5.58 -2.05 -14.41
C TYR A 69 6.12 -0.87 -13.60
N LEU A 70 5.28 -0.21 -12.80
CA LEU A 70 5.72 0.83 -11.88
C LEU A 70 6.67 0.28 -10.81
N SER A 71 6.42 -0.93 -10.29
CA SER A 71 7.33 -1.53 -9.31
C SER A 71 8.71 -1.81 -9.92
N LEU A 72 8.75 -2.33 -11.15
CA LEU A 72 10.00 -2.53 -11.88
C LEU A 72 10.77 -1.21 -12.08
N ILE A 73 10.06 -0.12 -12.39
CA ILE A 73 10.66 1.21 -12.53
C ILE A 73 11.21 1.72 -11.20
N HIS A 74 10.44 1.58 -10.11
CA HIS A 74 10.87 1.98 -8.77
C HIS A 74 12.10 1.19 -8.30
N ARG A 75 12.10 -0.13 -8.49
CA ARG A 75 13.25 -1.00 -8.21
C ARG A 75 14.48 -0.58 -9.00
N LYS A 76 14.34 -0.29 -10.30
CA LYS A 76 15.47 0.22 -11.12
C LYS A 76 16.01 1.58 -10.65
N ARG A 77 15.21 2.35 -9.90
CA ARG A 77 15.61 3.63 -9.29
C ARG A 77 16.18 3.47 -7.88
N GLY A 78 16.14 2.26 -7.30
CA GLY A 78 16.49 2.00 -5.91
C GLY A 78 15.42 2.39 -4.89
N ASP A 79 14.19 2.70 -5.36
CA ASP A 79 13.05 3.03 -4.49
C ASP A 79 12.32 1.74 -4.06
N ASP A 80 12.98 0.84 -3.33
CA ASP A 80 12.43 -0.49 -3.01
C ASP A 80 11.13 -0.44 -2.20
N ASP A 81 10.98 0.50 -1.26
CA ASP A 81 9.72 0.69 -0.51
C ASP A 81 8.53 0.99 -1.45
N ARG A 82 8.74 1.79 -2.51
CA ARG A 82 7.69 2.09 -3.49
C ARG A 82 7.45 0.92 -4.45
N ALA A 83 8.51 0.20 -4.80
CA ALA A 83 8.38 -1.01 -5.61
C ALA A 83 7.51 -2.05 -4.88
N ARG A 84 7.74 -2.24 -3.57
CA ARG A 84 6.96 -3.11 -2.70
C ARG A 84 5.49 -2.71 -2.68
N ALA A 85 5.20 -1.44 -2.38
CA ALA A 85 3.82 -0.95 -2.32
C ALA A 85 3.05 -1.13 -3.66
N CYS A 86 3.74 -0.99 -4.79
CA CYS A 86 3.17 -1.27 -6.10
C CYS A 86 2.87 -2.76 -6.30
N LEU A 87 3.77 -3.66 -5.87
CA LEU A 87 3.60 -5.11 -5.97
C LEU A 87 2.50 -5.64 -5.08
N GLU A 88 2.41 -5.18 -3.83
CA GLU A 88 1.34 -5.56 -2.89
C GLU A 88 -0.04 -5.21 -3.46
N ARG A 89 -0.17 -4.03 -4.07
CA ARG A 89 -1.42 -3.62 -4.73
C ARG A 89 -1.72 -4.42 -6.01
N TYR A 90 -0.69 -4.87 -6.72
CA TYR A 90 -0.85 -5.72 -7.90
C TYR A 90 -1.30 -7.13 -7.52
N LEU A 91 -0.63 -7.74 -6.55
CA LEU A 91 -0.91 -9.09 -6.05
C LEU A 91 -2.27 -9.22 -5.37
N ALA A 92 -2.85 -8.11 -4.87
CA ALA A 92 -4.24 -8.09 -4.41
C ALA A 92 -5.26 -8.48 -5.51
N PHE A 93 -4.91 -8.30 -6.80
CA PHE A 93 -5.73 -8.71 -7.95
C PHE A 93 -5.20 -9.99 -8.62
N TYR A 94 -3.89 -10.22 -8.55
CA TYR A 94 -3.22 -11.37 -9.15
C TYR A 94 -2.45 -12.17 -8.10
N PRO A 95 -3.15 -12.82 -7.14
CA PRO A 95 -2.50 -13.51 -6.02
C PRO A 95 -1.70 -14.74 -6.45
N GLU A 96 -1.92 -15.24 -7.67
CA GLU A 96 -1.24 -16.42 -8.22
C GLU A 96 -0.09 -16.06 -9.19
N ASP A 97 0.29 -14.79 -9.28
CA ASP A 97 1.41 -14.35 -10.13
C ASP A 97 2.75 -14.59 -9.42
N ASP A 98 3.34 -15.75 -9.69
CA ASP A 98 4.59 -16.18 -9.05
C ASP A 98 5.77 -15.27 -9.40
N GLU A 99 5.83 -14.71 -10.61
CA GLU A 99 6.88 -13.75 -11.00
C GLU A 99 6.79 -12.46 -10.17
N ALA A 100 5.57 -11.99 -9.87
CA ALA A 100 5.35 -10.85 -9.01
C ALA A 100 5.63 -11.15 -7.53
N LYS A 101 5.38 -12.38 -7.05
CA LYS A 101 5.77 -12.83 -5.71
C LYS A 101 7.28 -12.87 -5.55
N ASP A 102 7.99 -13.52 -6.49
CA ASP A 102 9.46 -13.57 -6.48
C ASP A 102 10.06 -12.17 -6.49
N LEU A 103 9.49 -11.25 -7.28
CA LEU A 103 9.91 -9.86 -7.31
C LEU A 103 9.62 -9.14 -5.98
N LEU A 104 8.49 -9.42 -5.34
CA LEU A 104 8.16 -8.87 -4.02
C LEU A 104 9.16 -9.36 -2.97
N ASP A 105 9.51 -10.63 -3.00
CA ASP A 105 10.50 -11.23 -2.10
C ASP A 105 11.86 -10.59 -2.32
N ILE A 106 12.31 -10.39 -3.55
CA ILE A 106 13.60 -9.70 -3.83
C ILE A 106 13.59 -8.26 -3.31
N VAL A 107 12.47 -7.55 -3.45
CA VAL A 107 12.31 -6.17 -2.97
C VAL A 107 12.16 -6.11 -1.44
N GLY A 108 11.61 -7.16 -0.83
CA GLY A 108 11.38 -7.28 0.62
C GLY A 108 12.55 -7.91 1.39
N ALA A 109 13.38 -8.73 0.75
CA ALA A 109 14.49 -9.47 1.34
C ALA A 109 15.54 -8.54 1.95
N GLY A 110 15.70 -7.32 1.40
CA GLY A 110 16.54 -6.29 2.01
C GLY A 110 16.07 -5.82 3.41
N ARG A 111 14.84 -6.12 3.82
CA ARG A 111 14.34 -5.88 5.20
C ARG A 111 14.20 -7.17 6.01
N ASP A 112 13.73 -8.26 5.40
CA ASP A 112 13.48 -9.51 6.13
C ASP A 112 14.76 -10.32 6.39
N GLU A 113 15.80 -10.20 5.55
CA GLU A 113 17.09 -10.86 5.75
C GLU A 113 18.02 -10.09 6.73
N LEU A 114 17.60 -8.90 7.13
CA LEU A 114 18.21 -8.13 8.22
C LEU A 114 17.59 -8.43 9.60
N LEU A 115 16.54 -9.26 9.63
CA LEU A 115 16.06 -9.95 10.83
C LEU A 115 16.95 -11.18 11.07
N MET A 116 18.22 -10.93 11.41
CA MET A 116 18.93 -11.85 12.31
C MET A 116 17.99 -12.13 13.49
N GLU A 117 17.95 -13.37 14.01
CA GLU A 117 17.07 -13.71 15.14
C GLU A 117 17.11 -12.59 16.21
N PRO A 118 15.95 -12.08 16.65
CA PRO A 118 15.89 -10.98 17.61
C PRO A 118 16.73 -11.33 18.83
N SER A 119 17.82 -10.59 19.02
CA SER A 119 18.78 -10.80 20.08
C SER A 119 19.27 -9.48 20.62
N VAL A 120 19.69 -9.49 21.88
CA VAL A 120 20.25 -8.31 22.56
C VAL A 120 21.46 -7.76 21.79
N ASP A 121 22.33 -8.65 21.30
CA ASP A 121 23.53 -8.25 20.57
C ASP A 121 23.19 -7.56 19.24
N LEU A 122 22.15 -8.02 18.54
CA LEU A 122 21.66 -7.36 17.33
C LEU A 122 21.11 -5.96 17.64
N ALA A 123 20.29 -5.83 18.67
CA ALA A 123 19.77 -4.54 19.10
C ALA A 123 20.91 -3.55 19.42
N ARG A 124 21.98 -4.02 20.08
CA ARG A 124 23.18 -3.23 20.38
C ARG A 124 23.92 -2.80 19.11
N ILE A 125 24.08 -3.69 18.11
CA ILE A 125 24.73 -3.36 16.83
C ILE A 125 23.95 -2.23 16.11
N TYR A 126 22.63 -2.36 16.02
CA TYR A 126 21.79 -1.33 15.40
C TYR A 126 21.85 0.00 16.15
N ALA A 127 21.85 -0.03 17.49
CA ALA A 127 22.01 1.16 18.31
C ALA A 127 23.38 1.85 18.08
N GLN A 128 24.46 1.08 17.97
CA GLN A 128 25.80 1.62 17.66
C GLN A 128 25.88 2.26 16.27
N GLN A 129 25.14 1.71 15.30
CA GLN A 129 25.05 2.26 13.94
C GLN A 129 24.12 3.49 13.85
N GLY A 130 23.44 3.85 14.94
CA GLY A 130 22.49 4.98 14.98
C GLY A 130 21.08 4.63 14.47
N HIS A 131 20.81 3.36 14.22
CA HIS A 131 19.49 2.84 13.83
C HIS A 131 18.63 2.60 15.08
N PHE A 132 18.33 3.68 15.80
CA PHE A 132 17.74 3.60 17.14
C PHE A 132 16.32 3.02 17.16
N GLU A 133 15.50 3.32 16.15
CA GLU A 133 14.13 2.81 16.06
C GLU A 133 14.12 1.28 15.91
N GLN A 134 14.92 0.77 14.97
CA GLN A 134 15.10 -0.67 14.77
C GLN A 134 15.68 -1.36 16.02
N ALA A 135 16.64 -0.72 16.70
CA ALA A 135 17.19 -1.26 17.94
C ALA A 135 16.12 -1.41 19.04
N LEU A 136 15.24 -0.42 19.20
CA LEU A 136 14.15 -0.45 20.19
C LEU A 136 13.09 -1.50 19.85
N ASP A 137 12.76 -1.66 18.57
CA ASP A 137 11.83 -2.71 18.12
C ASP A 137 12.37 -4.10 18.44
N ILE A 138 13.68 -4.34 18.23
CA ILE A 138 14.32 -5.62 18.57
C ILE A 138 14.30 -5.84 20.09
N TYR A 139 14.63 -4.82 20.90
CA TYR A 139 14.54 -4.92 22.36
C TYR A 139 13.12 -5.27 22.83
N ALA A 140 12.08 -4.67 22.23
CA ALA A 140 10.69 -4.97 22.57
C ALA A 140 10.29 -6.41 22.20
N GLN A 141 10.78 -6.94 21.08
CA GLN A 141 10.55 -8.32 20.68
C GLN A 141 11.22 -9.31 21.64
N VAL A 142 12.47 -9.03 22.04
CA VAL A 142 13.22 -9.85 23.01
C VAL A 142 12.56 -9.83 24.39
N ASP A 143 12.08 -8.67 24.86
CA ASP A 143 11.33 -8.56 26.13
C ASP A 143 10.01 -9.34 26.08
N HIS A 144 9.29 -9.29 24.96
CA HIS A 144 8.06 -10.06 24.76
C HIS A 144 8.31 -11.58 24.84
N ILE A 145 9.47 -12.05 24.38
CA ILE A 145 9.87 -13.47 24.47
C ILE A 145 10.34 -13.85 25.89
N GLY A 146 10.52 -12.86 26.77
CA GLY A 146 10.94 -13.06 28.17
C GLY A 146 12.43 -13.35 28.33
N SER A 147 13.25 -13.07 27.30
CA SER A 147 14.69 -13.29 27.28
C SER A 147 15.51 -12.04 27.58
N LEU A 148 14.87 -10.92 27.92
CA LEU A 148 15.53 -9.66 28.24
C LEU A 148 15.88 -9.58 29.75
N ASP A 149 17.17 -9.46 30.06
CA ASP A 149 17.65 -9.24 31.42
C ASP A 149 17.61 -7.76 31.85
N ASP A 150 17.82 -7.51 33.14
CA ASP A 150 17.75 -6.16 33.72
C ASP A 150 18.82 -5.21 33.17
N GLU A 151 19.96 -5.73 32.72
CA GLU A 151 21.04 -4.96 32.10
C GLU A 151 20.63 -4.51 30.70
N SER A 152 20.13 -5.42 29.87
CA SER A 152 19.65 -5.14 28.52
C SER A 152 18.43 -4.22 28.52
N ARG A 153 17.59 -4.29 29.57
CA ARG A 153 16.49 -3.33 29.75
C ARG A 153 16.99 -1.91 30.02
N ARG A 154 18.11 -1.76 30.73
CA ARG A 154 18.75 -0.43 30.92
C ARG A 154 19.36 0.07 29.61
N ASP A 155 20.01 -0.81 28.85
CA ASP A 155 20.54 -0.47 27.53
C ASP A 155 19.42 0.04 26.60
N ALA A 156 18.26 -0.63 26.58
CA ALA A 156 17.11 -0.20 25.79
C ALA A 156 16.61 1.21 26.19
N LEU A 157 16.59 1.51 27.49
CA LEU A 157 16.22 2.84 28.01
C LEU A 157 17.24 3.91 27.61
N ASP A 158 18.54 3.60 27.64
CA ASP A 158 19.60 4.52 27.22
C ASP A 158 19.51 4.82 25.72
N VAL A 159 19.23 3.81 24.90
CA VAL A 159 18.97 3.95 23.46
C VAL A 159 17.75 4.83 23.22
N GLN A 160 16.65 4.61 23.95
CA GLN A 160 15.43 5.42 23.86
C GLN A 160 15.69 6.88 24.20
N ASN A 161 16.38 7.13 25.32
CA ASN A 161 16.75 8.48 25.75
C ASN A 161 17.61 9.18 24.70
N HIS A 162 18.58 8.48 24.13
CA HIS A 162 19.44 9.03 23.08
C HIS A 162 18.66 9.38 21.81
N TYR A 163 17.75 8.49 21.39
CA TYR A 163 16.88 8.72 20.22
C TYR A 163 15.98 9.96 20.41
N LEU A 164 15.35 10.08 21.58
CA LEU A 164 14.52 11.23 21.92
C LEU A 164 15.34 12.52 21.89
N MET A 165 16.54 12.53 22.49
CA MET A 165 17.44 13.69 22.46
C MET A 165 17.81 14.10 21.03
N LYS A 166 18.23 13.14 20.18
CA LYS A 166 18.56 13.41 18.76
C LYS A 166 17.38 13.97 17.98
N THR A 167 16.19 13.44 18.24
CA THR A 167 14.96 13.91 17.62
C THR A 167 14.68 15.35 18.04
N LEU A 168 14.70 15.63 19.34
CA LEU A 168 14.47 16.98 19.88
C LEU A 168 15.51 18.00 19.38
N GLU A 169 16.79 17.62 19.32
CA GLU A 169 17.86 18.44 18.71
C GLU A 169 17.52 18.80 17.26
N GLY A 170 17.12 17.81 16.45
CA GLY A 170 16.74 18.02 15.06
C GLY A 170 15.55 18.97 14.90
N TRP A 171 14.55 18.86 15.78
CA TRP A 171 13.41 19.77 15.81
C TRP A 171 13.82 21.21 16.20
N LEU A 172 14.65 21.36 17.24
CA LEU A 172 15.15 22.68 17.68
C LEU A 172 15.97 23.38 16.58
N VAL A 173 16.78 22.64 15.82
CA VAL A 173 17.53 23.18 14.68
C VAL A 173 16.59 23.69 13.58
N ARG A 174 15.50 22.96 13.30
CA ARG A 174 14.51 23.36 12.30
C ARG A 174 13.72 24.59 12.71
N MET A 175 13.42 24.77 14.00
CA MET A 175 12.71 25.96 14.50
C MET A 175 13.58 27.22 14.57
N LYS A 176 14.91 27.08 14.57
CA LYS A 176 15.86 28.20 14.54
C LYS A 176 16.16 28.74 13.13
N LYS A 177 15.67 28.07 12.08
CA LYS A 177 15.72 28.54 10.69
C LYS A 177 14.40 29.20 10.30
#